data_AF-A0A381IDI7-F1
#
_entry.id   AF-A0A381IDI7-F1
#
_cell.length_a   1.000
_cell.length_b   1.000
_cell.length_c   1.000
_cell.angle_alpha   90.00
_cell.angle_beta   90.00
_cell.angle_gamma   90.00
#
_symmetry.space_group_name_H-M   'P 1'
#
loop_
_entity.id
_entity.type
_entity.pdbx_description
1 polymer ?
#
loop_
_entity_poly.entity_id
_entity_poly.type
_entity_poly.pdbx_seq_one_letter_code
_entity_poly.pdbx_strand_id
1 'polypeptide(L)'
;MNIDLFMTDTSKYADILLPACTSFEREECKSYPGGYITYTKKVIDKLYDSKSDVEILSDLANAMNIDDDLLKAGYEASVRHMFKNTCVDVDKLKESDLPLKCKDFKPYIVGSYTREGYDTSTSRFELKSTIIEKYKDFGLDALPTYRGFNDNIDDEYIIY
;
A
#
# COMPACT_ATOMS: atom_id res chain seq x y z
N MET A 1 18.64 6.35 7.46
CA MET A 1 17.84 5.44 8.32
C MET A 1 17.23 4.35 7.45
N ASN A 2 17.20 3.10 7.91
CA ASN A 2 16.46 2.01 7.27
C ASN A 2 15.63 1.24 8.31
N ILE A 3 14.52 0.66 7.86
CA ILE A 3 13.66 -0.24 8.65
C ILE A 3 13.60 -1.55 7.89
N ASP A 4 14.09 -2.63 8.49
CA ASP A 4 14.20 -3.91 7.81
C ASP A 4 14.14 -5.06 8.81
N LEU A 5 13.70 -6.22 8.32
CA LEU A 5 13.73 -7.48 9.05
C LEU A 5 15.15 -8.07 9.06
N PHE A 6 15.95 -7.78 8.03
CA PHE A 6 17.30 -8.33 7.87
C PHE A 6 18.36 -7.24 7.64
N MET A 7 19.61 -7.59 7.91
CA MET A 7 20.77 -6.76 7.54
C MET A 7 21.04 -6.89 6.02
N THR A 8 20.21 -6.23 5.22
CA THR A 8 20.35 -6.14 3.76
C THR A 8 21.54 -5.27 3.35
N ASP A 9 21.94 -5.31 2.08
CA ASP A 9 23.03 -4.45 1.60
C ASP A 9 22.67 -2.96 1.76
N THR A 10 21.41 -2.57 1.55
CA THR A 10 20.93 -1.22 1.85
C THR A 10 21.02 -0.88 3.34
N SER A 11 20.68 -1.81 4.24
CA SER A 11 20.78 -1.61 5.69
C SER A 11 22.21 -1.30 6.16
N LYS A 12 23.23 -1.85 5.48
CA LYS A 12 24.64 -1.60 5.83
C LYS A 12 25.09 -0.15 5.60
N TYR A 13 24.39 0.59 4.74
CA TYR A 13 24.66 2.00 4.46
C TYR A 13 23.82 2.95 5.33
N ALA A 14 22.96 2.45 6.22
CA ALA A 14 22.13 3.28 7.06
C ALA A 14 22.85 3.70 8.36
N ASP A 15 22.79 4.98 8.71
CA ASP A 15 23.30 5.46 10.01
C ASP A 15 22.51 4.92 11.20
N ILE A 16 21.21 4.67 10.98
CA ILE A 16 20.27 4.17 11.98
C ILE A 16 19.49 3.03 11.33
N LEU A 17 19.53 1.85 11.96
CA LEU A 17 18.74 0.69 11.60
C LEU A 17 17.72 0.40 12.70
N LEU A 18 16.45 0.29 12.32
CA LEU A 18 15.36 -0.06 13.22
C LEU A 18 14.85 -1.49 12.88
N PRO A 19 14.90 -2.45 13.81
CA PRO A 19 14.55 -3.83 13.53
C PRO A 19 13.04 -4.01 13.40
N ALA A 20 12.58 -4.39 12.20
CA ALA A 20 11.20 -4.77 11.95
C ALA A 20 10.95 -6.23 12.38
N CYS A 21 9.76 -6.52 12.90
CA CYS A 21 9.33 -7.89 13.19
C CYS A 21 8.67 -8.54 11.96
N THR A 22 8.61 -9.87 11.93
CA THR A 22 7.92 -10.61 10.86
C THR A 22 6.39 -10.46 10.95
N SER A 23 5.68 -10.90 9.90
CA SER A 23 4.22 -11.00 9.93
C SER A 23 3.68 -11.98 10.97
N PHE A 24 4.49 -12.92 11.48
CA PHE A 24 4.08 -13.87 12.51
C PHE A 24 4.08 -13.27 13.92
N GLU A 25 4.71 -12.10 14.09
CA GLU A 25 4.91 -11.44 15.38
C GLU A 25 3.97 -10.24 15.59
N ARG A 26 3.15 -9.92 14.58
CA ARG A 26 2.23 -8.79 14.58
C ARG A 26 0.84 -9.17 14.10
N GLU A 27 -0.12 -8.33 14.46
CA GLU A 27 -1.48 -8.43 13.93
C GLU A 27 -1.57 -7.77 12.55
N GLU A 28 -2.45 -8.28 11.69
CA GLU A 28 -2.64 -7.73 10.36
C GLU A 28 -4.08 -7.87 9.86
N CYS A 29 -4.69 -6.76 9.44
CA CYS A 29 -5.98 -6.70 8.80
C CYS A 29 -5.81 -6.46 7.29
N LYS A 30 -6.36 -7.35 6.47
CA LYS A 30 -6.27 -7.30 5.01
C LYS A 30 -7.65 -7.46 4.37
N SER A 31 -7.87 -6.70 3.29
CA SER A 31 -9.00 -6.95 2.38
C SER A 31 -8.51 -7.65 1.12
N TYR A 32 -9.25 -8.65 0.69
CA TYR A 32 -8.99 -9.44 -0.51
C TYR A 32 -10.12 -9.27 -1.55
N PRO A 33 -9.84 -9.52 -2.84
CA PRO A 33 -10.84 -9.48 -3.90
C PRO A 33 -12.10 -10.28 -3.54
N GLY A 34 -13.24 -9.78 -4.03
CA GLY A 34 -14.53 -10.33 -3.63
C GLY A 34 -15.02 -9.81 -2.29
N GLY A 35 -14.37 -8.82 -1.66
CA GLY A 35 -14.88 -8.19 -0.43
C GLY A 35 -14.76 -9.09 0.80
N TYR A 36 -13.76 -9.96 0.83
CA TYR A 36 -13.40 -10.69 2.04
C TYR A 36 -12.37 -9.88 2.84
N ILE A 37 -12.49 -9.94 4.16
CA ILE A 37 -11.59 -9.26 5.08
C ILE A 37 -11.08 -10.31 6.06
N THR A 38 -9.78 -10.30 6.31
CA THR A 38 -9.10 -11.24 7.21
C THR A 38 -8.35 -10.45 8.26
N TYR A 39 -8.42 -10.88 9.52
CA TYR A 39 -7.57 -10.37 10.60
C TYR A 39 -6.68 -11.49 11.12
N THR A 40 -5.40 -11.41 10.79
CA THR A 40 -4.39 -12.34 11.22
C THR A 40 -3.93 -11.94 12.62
N LYS A 41 -4.07 -12.86 13.58
CA LYS A 41 -3.48 -12.71 14.92
C LYS A 41 -1.99 -13.01 14.86
N LYS A 42 -1.20 -12.41 15.75
CA LYS A 42 0.19 -12.83 15.95
C LYS A 42 0.24 -14.31 16.35
N VAL A 43 1.20 -15.03 15.80
CA VAL A 43 1.44 -16.46 16.08
C VAL A 43 2.41 -16.62 17.25
N ILE A 44 3.40 -15.72 17.33
CA ILE A 44 4.37 -15.64 18.43
C ILE A 44 4.49 -14.19 18.90
N ASP A 45 5.12 -13.99 20.07
CA ASP A 45 5.55 -12.66 20.49
C ASP A 45 6.73 -12.17 19.66
N LYS A 46 6.89 -10.83 19.59
CA LYS A 46 8.02 -10.20 18.93
C LYS A 46 9.33 -10.65 19.54
N LEU A 47 10.29 -10.98 18.70
CA LEU A 47 11.60 -11.43 19.13
C LEU A 47 12.54 -10.23 19.32
N TYR A 48 13.36 -10.30 20.37
CA TYR A 48 14.34 -9.27 20.71
C TYR A 48 13.68 -7.89 20.87
N ASP A 49 14.34 -6.83 20.39
CA ASP A 49 13.81 -5.45 20.39
C ASP A 49 13.09 -5.10 19.09
N SER A 50 12.63 -6.10 18.32
CA SER A 50 11.91 -5.85 17.07
C SER A 50 10.52 -5.26 17.31
N LYS A 51 10.06 -4.45 16.37
CA LYS A 51 8.74 -3.80 16.39
C LYS A 51 8.05 -3.97 15.05
N SER A 52 6.72 -3.90 15.04
CA SER A 52 6.00 -3.79 13.76
C SER A 52 6.24 -2.42 13.13
N ASP A 53 6.12 -2.34 11.81
CA ASP A 53 6.31 -1.08 11.06
C ASP A 53 5.41 0.04 11.60
N VAL A 54 4.16 -0.29 11.97
CA VAL A 54 3.19 0.69 12.49
C VAL A 54 3.55 1.18 13.89
N GLU A 55 4.11 0.32 14.74
CA GLU A 55 4.63 0.75 16.04
C GLU A 55 5.84 1.67 15.89
N ILE A 56 6.78 1.33 14.99
CA ILE A 56 7.94 2.19 14.70
C ILE A 56 7.47 3.58 14.24
N LEU A 57 6.51 3.63 13.32
CA LEU A 57 5.94 4.90 12.83
C LEU A 57 5.23 5.68 13.94
N SER A 58 4.44 5.00 14.78
CA SER A 58 3.70 5.64 15.87
C SER A 58 4.65 6.18 16.95
N ASP A 59 5.68 5.41 17.32
CA ASP A 59 6.70 5.83 18.27
C ASP A 59 7.49 7.04 17.75
N LEU A 60 7.83 7.04 16.46
CA LEU A 60 8.50 8.16 15.82
C LEU A 60 7.61 9.41 15.79
N ALA A 61 6.33 9.26 15.44
CA ALA A 61 5.36 10.37 15.46
C ALA A 61 5.19 10.97 16.86
N ASN A 62 5.20 10.12 17.90
CA ASN A 62 5.19 10.55 19.29
C ASN A 62 6.48 11.29 19.67
N ALA A 63 7.65 10.74 19.34
CA ALA A 63 8.95 11.35 19.63
C ALA A 63 9.14 12.70 18.94
N MET A 64 8.63 12.84 17.71
CA MET A 64 8.66 14.09 16.94
C MET A 64 7.55 15.07 17.33
N ASN A 65 6.62 14.65 18.19
CA ASN A 65 5.43 15.41 18.57
C ASN A 65 4.60 15.92 17.36
N ILE A 66 4.32 15.03 16.41
CA ILE A 66 3.47 15.35 15.25
C ILE A 66 2.03 15.61 15.69
N ASP A 67 1.39 16.66 15.17
CA ASP A 67 -0.01 16.99 15.47
C ASP A 67 -0.99 16.09 14.69
N ASP A 68 -0.93 14.79 14.96
CA ASP A 68 -1.81 13.77 14.38
C ASP A 68 -2.04 12.63 15.40
N ASP A 69 -3.20 12.68 16.05
CA ASP A 69 -3.60 11.69 17.06
C ASP A 69 -3.74 10.29 16.48
N LEU A 70 -4.21 10.16 15.23
CA LEU A 70 -4.40 8.85 14.61
C LEU A 70 -3.06 8.17 14.32
N LEU A 71 -2.11 8.94 13.77
CA LEU A 71 -0.76 8.47 13.49
C LEU A 71 -0.03 8.04 14.76
N LYS A 72 -0.30 8.71 15.89
CA LYS A 72 0.25 8.40 17.21
C LYS A 72 -0.43 7.21 17.91
N ALA A 73 -1.65 6.85 17.50
CA ALA A 73 -2.51 5.91 18.24
C ALA A 73 -2.25 4.43 17.94
N GLY A 74 -1.34 4.10 17.01
CA GLY A 74 -0.94 2.71 16.75
C GLY A 74 -1.89 1.92 15.83
N TYR A 75 -1.62 0.61 15.76
CA TYR A 75 -2.22 -0.27 14.76
C TYR A 75 -3.73 -0.43 14.89
N GLU A 76 -4.22 -0.78 16.09
CA GLU A 76 -5.64 -1.05 16.29
C GLU A 76 -6.51 0.19 16.06
N ALA A 77 -6.06 1.35 16.53
CA ALA A 77 -6.74 2.62 16.28
C ALA A 77 -6.83 2.92 14.77
N SER A 78 -5.76 2.66 14.02
CA SER A 78 -5.71 2.81 12.57
C SER A 78 -6.71 1.88 11.85
N VAL A 79 -6.76 0.61 12.25
CA VAL A 79 -7.73 -0.36 11.69
C VAL A 79 -9.17 0.05 11.99
N ARG A 80 -9.47 0.45 13.23
CA ARG A 80 -10.82 0.92 13.61
C ARG A 80 -11.20 2.19 12.85
N HIS A 81 -10.26 3.11 12.67
CA HIS A 81 -10.50 4.32 11.87
C HIS A 81 -10.82 3.98 10.41
N MET A 82 -10.11 3.03 9.81
CA MET A 82 -10.34 2.59 8.42
C MET A 82 -11.77 2.07 8.22
N PHE A 83 -12.32 1.35 9.21
CA PHE A 83 -13.64 0.74 9.12
C PHE A 83 -14.78 1.54 9.75
N LYS A 84 -14.51 2.72 10.33
CA LYS A 84 -15.47 3.50 11.14
C LYS A 84 -16.82 3.78 10.47
N ASN A 85 -16.83 3.90 9.14
CA ASN A 85 -18.02 4.20 8.33
C ASN A 85 -18.41 3.04 7.40
N THR A 86 -18.14 1.80 7.81
CA THR A 86 -18.42 0.60 7.02
C THR A 86 -19.25 -0.39 7.83
N CYS A 87 -19.80 -1.42 7.18
CA CYS A 87 -20.47 -2.53 7.87
C CYS A 87 -19.51 -3.48 8.64
N VAL A 88 -18.21 -3.22 8.66
CA VAL A 88 -17.19 -4.12 9.21
C VAL A 88 -17.08 -3.92 10.71
N ASP A 89 -17.34 -4.99 11.45
CA ASP A 89 -17.16 -5.06 12.89
C ASP A 89 -15.77 -5.63 13.19
N VAL A 90 -14.86 -4.77 13.64
CA VAL A 90 -13.44 -5.13 13.89
C VAL A 90 -13.33 -6.17 15.00
N ASP A 91 -14.20 -6.12 16.01
CA ASP A 91 -14.15 -7.08 17.12
C ASP A 91 -14.56 -8.47 16.65
N LYS A 92 -15.65 -8.57 15.87
CA LYS A 92 -16.02 -9.85 15.23
C LYS A 92 -14.96 -10.36 14.27
N LEU A 93 -14.28 -9.47 13.56
CA LEU A 93 -13.21 -9.83 12.64
C LEU A 93 -12.01 -10.42 13.40
N LYS A 94 -11.62 -9.82 14.54
CA LYS A 94 -10.56 -10.34 15.42
C LYS A 94 -10.93 -11.69 16.05
N GLU A 95 -12.21 -11.92 16.34
CA GLU A 95 -12.68 -13.20 16.90
C GLU A 95 -12.71 -14.33 15.87
N SER A 96 -12.83 -14.03 14.58
CA SER A 96 -13.01 -15.03 13.53
C SER A 96 -11.71 -15.72 13.12
N ASP A 97 -11.76 -17.05 12.98
CA ASP A 97 -10.67 -17.85 12.40
C ASP A 97 -10.73 -17.91 10.86
N LEU A 98 -11.81 -17.42 10.24
CA LEU A 98 -12.02 -17.41 8.80
C LEU A 98 -12.22 -15.99 8.27
N PRO A 99 -11.91 -15.72 6.99
CA PRO A 99 -12.21 -14.44 6.37
C PRO A 99 -13.71 -14.11 6.44
N LEU A 100 -14.04 -12.88 6.86
CA LEU A 100 -15.40 -12.39 6.89
C LEU A 100 -15.75 -11.66 5.60
N LYS A 101 -16.94 -11.93 5.07
CA LYS A 101 -17.47 -11.21 3.92
C LYS A 101 -18.01 -9.83 4.34
N CYS A 102 -17.53 -8.77 3.70
CA CYS A 102 -18.12 -7.45 3.81
C CYS A 102 -19.53 -7.46 3.21
N LYS A 103 -20.54 -7.12 4.02
CA LYS A 103 -21.96 -7.17 3.62
C LYS A 103 -22.29 -6.15 2.53
N ASP A 104 -21.60 -5.02 2.54
CA ASP A 104 -21.79 -3.94 1.58
C ASP A 104 -20.97 -4.13 0.29
N PHE A 105 -20.25 -5.25 0.16
CA PHE A 105 -19.47 -5.53 -1.04
C PHE A 105 -20.40 -5.67 -2.25
N LYS A 106 -20.19 -4.80 -3.24
CA LYS A 106 -20.84 -4.86 -4.55
C LYS A 106 -19.82 -5.38 -5.56
N PRO A 107 -20.04 -6.57 -6.15
CA PRO A 107 -19.15 -7.03 -7.20
C PRO A 107 -19.23 -6.11 -8.41
N TYR A 108 -18.15 -6.06 -9.18
CA TYR A 108 -18.16 -5.39 -10.46
C TYR A 108 -19.25 -5.99 -11.36
N ILE A 109 -20.12 -5.13 -11.90
CA ILE A 109 -21.13 -5.53 -12.87
C ILE A 109 -20.47 -5.46 -14.25
N VAL A 110 -20.36 -6.60 -14.93
CA VAL A 110 -19.71 -6.67 -16.24
C VAL A 110 -20.31 -5.63 -17.21
N GLY A 111 -19.42 -4.83 -17.80
CA GLY A 111 -19.75 -3.76 -18.74
C GLY A 111 -20.35 -2.49 -18.11
N SER A 112 -20.47 -2.39 -16.78
CA SER A 112 -20.93 -1.16 -16.11
C SER A 112 -20.02 0.02 -16.45
N TYR A 113 -18.70 -0.15 -16.35
CA TYR A 113 -17.75 0.91 -16.63
C TYR A 113 -17.88 1.47 -18.06
N THR A 114 -18.11 0.59 -19.05
CA THR A 114 -18.36 1.01 -20.43
C THR A 114 -19.69 1.76 -20.59
N ARG A 115 -20.76 1.31 -19.92
CA ARG A 115 -22.09 1.92 -20.01
C ARG A 115 -22.16 3.29 -19.32
N GLU A 116 -21.47 3.43 -18.19
CA GLU A 116 -21.46 4.65 -17.38
C GLU A 116 -20.52 5.73 -17.96
N GLY A 117 -19.61 5.33 -18.84
CA GLY A 117 -18.55 6.17 -19.37
C GLY A 117 -17.25 5.93 -18.61
N TYR A 118 -16.14 5.96 -19.35
CA TYR A 118 -14.82 5.76 -18.78
C TYR A 118 -14.38 7.02 -18.01
N ASP A 119 -13.51 6.86 -17.01
CA ASP A 119 -12.89 7.99 -16.30
C ASP A 119 -11.74 8.58 -17.14
N THR A 120 -12.11 9.03 -18.35
CA THR A 120 -11.24 9.66 -19.32
C THR A 120 -11.85 11.00 -19.72
N SER A 121 -11.03 11.90 -20.26
CA SER A 121 -11.51 13.25 -20.63
C SER A 121 -12.60 13.22 -21.70
N THR A 122 -12.68 12.13 -22.47
CA THR A 122 -13.69 11.92 -23.51
C THR A 122 -14.85 11.02 -23.08
N SER A 123 -14.84 10.53 -21.84
CA SER A 123 -15.76 9.51 -21.30
C SER A 123 -15.83 8.21 -22.12
N ARG A 124 -14.84 7.98 -22.99
CA ARG A 124 -14.77 6.85 -23.93
C ARG A 124 -13.50 6.03 -23.70
N PHE A 125 -13.49 4.83 -24.29
CA PHE A 125 -12.28 4.02 -24.36
C PHE A 125 -11.30 4.66 -25.34
N GLU A 126 -10.24 5.26 -24.81
CA GLU A 126 -9.27 6.04 -25.58
C GLU A 126 -8.19 5.13 -26.18
N LEU A 127 -8.34 4.74 -27.45
CA LEU A 127 -7.26 4.08 -28.20
C LEU A 127 -6.03 4.99 -28.36
N LYS A 128 -6.25 6.30 -28.35
CA LYS A 128 -5.24 7.36 -28.31
C LYS A 128 -5.43 8.14 -27.02
N SER A 129 -4.45 8.09 -26.12
CA SER A 129 -4.55 8.72 -24.79
C SER A 129 -4.53 10.25 -24.89
N THR A 130 -5.66 10.87 -24.61
CA THR A 130 -5.77 12.34 -24.54
C THR A 130 -4.96 12.93 -23.39
N ILE A 131 -4.68 12.13 -22.35
CA ILE A 131 -3.80 12.52 -21.24
C ILE A 131 -2.37 12.65 -21.77
N ILE A 132 -1.86 11.62 -22.46
CA ILE A 132 -0.48 11.64 -22.98
C ILE A 132 -0.31 12.72 -24.04
N GLU A 133 -1.33 13.00 -24.87
CA GLU A 133 -1.27 14.10 -25.85
C GLU A 133 -0.99 15.48 -25.22
N LYS A 134 -1.31 15.69 -23.95
CA LYS A 134 -1.01 16.93 -23.23
C LYS A 134 0.45 17.03 -22.78
N TYR A 135 1.16 15.89 -22.70
CA TYR A 135 2.53 15.77 -22.21
C TYR A 135 3.51 15.39 -23.34
N LYS A 136 3.30 15.90 -24.56
CA LYS A 136 4.14 15.62 -25.74
C LYS A 136 5.62 15.96 -25.53
N ASP A 137 5.91 16.95 -24.68
CA ASP A 137 7.27 17.40 -24.38
C ASP A 137 8.09 16.35 -23.61
N PHE A 138 7.43 15.34 -23.01
CA PHE A 138 8.10 14.20 -22.35
C PHE A 138 8.51 13.10 -23.34
N GLY A 139 8.35 13.32 -24.65
CA GLY A 139 8.69 12.34 -25.68
C GLY A 139 7.80 11.10 -25.69
N LEU A 140 6.69 11.07 -24.94
CA LEU A 140 5.74 9.96 -24.92
C LEU A 140 4.82 9.99 -26.15
N ASP A 141 4.50 8.82 -26.70
CA ASP A 141 3.49 8.69 -27.76
C ASP A 141 2.12 8.38 -27.13
N ALA A 142 1.08 9.09 -27.57
CA ALA A 142 -0.29 8.87 -27.13
C ALA A 142 -0.91 7.59 -27.71
N LEU A 143 -0.29 7.03 -28.75
CA LEU A 143 -0.56 5.69 -29.25
C LEU A 143 0.53 4.73 -28.77
N PRO A 144 0.20 3.45 -28.52
CA PRO A 144 1.18 2.42 -28.28
C PRO A 144 1.92 2.10 -29.59
N THR A 145 2.87 2.94 -29.96
CA THR A 145 3.77 2.71 -31.09
C THR A 145 4.99 1.94 -30.63
N TYR A 146 5.48 1.03 -31.46
CA TYR A 146 6.74 0.37 -31.21
C TYR A 146 7.90 1.39 -31.24
N ARG A 147 8.77 1.33 -30.23
CA ARG A 147 10.10 1.91 -30.24
C ARG A 147 11.08 0.82 -29.88
N GLY A 148 12.24 0.80 -30.55
CA GLY A 148 13.32 -0.10 -30.18
C GLY A 148 13.75 0.15 -28.74
N PHE A 149 14.34 -0.86 -28.11
CA PHE A 149 15.00 -0.68 -26.83
C PHE A 149 16.12 0.37 -27.02
N ASN A 150 16.18 1.36 -26.14
CA ASN A 150 17.25 2.35 -26.19
C ASN A 150 18.45 1.77 -25.41
N ASP A 151 19.40 1.17 -26.13
CA ASP A 151 20.65 0.65 -25.56
C ASP A 151 21.64 1.77 -25.18
N ASN A 152 21.34 3.02 -25.54
CA ASN A 152 22.13 4.17 -25.08
C ASN A 152 21.75 4.43 -23.61
N ILE A 153 22.48 3.80 -22.71
CA ILE A 153 22.61 4.25 -21.33
C ILE A 153 23.29 5.61 -21.43
N ASP A 154 22.63 6.69 -21.00
CA ASP A 154 23.33 7.97 -20.83
C ASP A 154 24.53 7.70 -19.93
N ASP A 155 25.75 7.97 -20.42
CA ASP A 155 27.04 7.74 -19.75
C ASP A 155 27.15 8.42 -18.37
N GLU A 156 26.14 9.18 -17.96
CA GLU A 156 26.04 9.95 -16.73
C GLU A 156 25.91 9.11 -15.44
N TYR A 157 25.70 7.79 -15.55
CA TYR A 157 25.56 6.88 -14.40
C TYR A 157 26.70 5.85 -14.25
N ILE A 158 27.77 5.94 -15.04
CA ILE A 158 28.98 5.14 -14.83
C ILE A 158 29.84 5.82 -13.76
N ILE A 159 29.55 5.55 -12.49
CA ILE A 159 30.43 5.91 -11.38
C ILE A 159 31.48 4.80 -11.27
N TYR A 160 32.74 5.13 -11.58
CA TYR A 160 33.92 4.27 -11.37
C TYR A 160 34.19 3.98 -9.90
#